data_AF-A0A967GNG9-F1
#
_entry.id   AF-A0A967GNG9-F1
#
_cell.length_a   1.000
_cell.length_b   1.000
_cell.length_c   1.000
_cell.angle_alpha   90.00
_cell.angle_beta   90.00
_cell.angle_gamma   90.00
#
_symmetry.space_group_name_H-M   'P 1'
#
loop_
_entity.id
_entity.type
_entity.pdbx_description
1 polymer ?
#
loop_
_entity_poly.entity_id
_entity_poly.type
_entity_poly.pdbx_seq_one_letter_code
_entity_poly.pdbx_strand_id
1 'polypeptide(L)'
;KAAGTDPKDADSDGDGLSDGDEVNGTLNRFTGVFTGGALPNPPGDPTDPLDKDTDGDGLSDKFEIDNDTNPALADTDGGGVDDGGDPEPLDPGFECTTPTQIIVGEVIEFTSPDDLLLDPALAVIAVDVFGDVDKEVNGVTFRADGRTPGMGTAEEGPVTVTTTAPNQIPNWAAPPAFSGGQGDSASNLAQVMASIRWNAAPNPVTVLVEGLNPNEDYHVQLLVNEGRRRVRSWDISVNDELVIDNFSSEGLGGGPASGCSIYTGGNSFAYAGVFTASGDGILEIINQEQIGGDPPIAGTDHNPILQGVIIHRAAQPIPIALNVESADDNLVLSWNSKAGKVYDILSSTDLSAETATWPVFEGLENIPAAPPRNTEIFARPGDEQRWFVVLEKDAPPFFSEDFESGAGEWTQGVNDANGNTNWELGTPSAVGPVSGAGGSANCYGTNLSDDYGF
;
A
#
# COMPACT_ATOMS: atom_id res chain seq x y z
N LYS A 1 -38.19 1.80 -16.30
CA LYS A 1 -37.03 1.11 -16.92
C LYS A 1 -35.95 2.14 -17.12
N ALA A 2 -35.37 2.57 -16.01
CA ALA A 2 -34.15 3.33 -15.94
C ALA A 2 -33.16 2.44 -15.15
N ALA A 3 -31.87 2.56 -15.39
CA ALA A 3 -30.76 1.81 -14.75
C ALA A 3 -30.65 0.28 -14.97
N GLY A 4 -31.73 -0.49 -15.14
CA GLY A 4 -31.63 -1.95 -15.36
C GLY A 4 -32.10 -2.81 -14.18
N THR A 5 -32.67 -2.18 -13.16
CA THR A 5 -33.21 -2.78 -11.94
C THR A 5 -34.46 -3.65 -12.15
N ASP A 6 -34.78 -4.53 -11.19
CA ASP A 6 -36.00 -5.36 -11.23
C ASP A 6 -37.20 -4.51 -10.80
N PRO A 7 -38.20 -4.24 -11.66
CA PRO A 7 -39.38 -3.44 -11.28
C PRO A 7 -40.28 -4.06 -10.20
N LYS A 8 -39.97 -5.26 -9.70
CA LYS A 8 -40.63 -5.90 -8.56
C LYS A 8 -39.80 -5.88 -7.29
N ASP A 9 -38.53 -5.57 -7.41
CA ASP A 9 -37.70 -5.18 -6.28
C ASP A 9 -37.69 -3.66 -6.20
N ALA A 10 -37.57 -3.10 -5.02
CA ALA A 10 -37.51 -1.64 -4.86
C ALA A 10 -36.10 -1.17 -4.48
N ASP A 11 -35.22 -2.11 -4.15
CA ASP A 11 -33.87 -1.97 -3.60
C ASP A 11 -33.10 -3.17 -4.17
N SER A 12 -32.52 -3.00 -5.35
CA SER A 12 -32.06 -4.13 -6.18
C SER A 12 -30.73 -4.73 -5.73
N ASP A 13 -29.89 -3.97 -5.04
CA ASP A 13 -28.62 -4.42 -4.46
C ASP A 13 -28.71 -4.73 -2.95
N GLY A 14 -29.78 -4.30 -2.29
CA GLY A 14 -30.10 -4.63 -0.91
C GLY A 14 -29.31 -3.83 0.12
N ASP A 15 -28.84 -2.64 -0.23
CA ASP A 15 -28.07 -1.76 0.66
C ASP A 15 -28.99 -0.93 1.61
N GLY A 16 -30.28 -0.83 1.28
CA GLY A 16 -31.31 -0.13 2.04
C GLY A 16 -31.72 1.23 1.49
N LEU A 17 -31.13 1.69 0.39
CA LEU A 17 -31.67 2.72 -0.50
C LEU A 17 -32.64 2.08 -1.50
N SER A 18 -33.53 2.88 -2.07
CA SER A 18 -34.40 2.38 -3.13
C SER A 18 -33.80 2.74 -4.49
N ASP A 19 -34.00 1.91 -5.51
CA ASP A 19 -33.54 2.18 -6.88
C ASP A 19 -33.90 3.60 -7.35
N GLY A 20 -35.05 4.10 -6.89
CA GLY A 20 -35.56 5.41 -7.23
C GLY A 20 -34.88 6.56 -6.48
N ASP A 21 -34.42 6.34 -5.26
CA ASP A 21 -33.67 7.32 -4.46
C ASP A 21 -32.24 7.47 -4.98
N GLU A 22 -31.61 6.35 -5.32
CA GLU A 22 -30.25 6.26 -5.87
C GLU A 22 -30.16 6.94 -7.22
N VAL A 23 -31.03 6.57 -8.17
CA VAL A 23 -31.08 7.20 -9.51
C VAL A 23 -31.42 8.69 -9.44
N ASN A 24 -32.12 9.13 -8.39
CA ASN A 24 -32.48 10.53 -8.20
C ASN A 24 -31.36 11.33 -7.49
N GLY A 25 -30.47 10.67 -6.75
CA GLY A 25 -29.35 11.28 -6.02
C GLY A 25 -29.75 12.22 -4.88
N THR A 26 -31.05 12.51 -4.69
CA THR A 26 -31.51 13.54 -3.74
C THR A 26 -31.22 13.23 -2.28
N LEU A 27 -30.92 11.97 -1.94
CA LEU A 27 -30.52 11.58 -0.60
C LEU A 27 -29.01 11.77 -0.37
N ASN A 28 -28.19 11.80 -1.42
CA ASN A 28 -26.78 12.14 -1.33
C ASN A 28 -26.63 13.65 -1.08
N ARG A 29 -26.70 14.03 0.20
CA ARG A 29 -26.73 15.43 0.63
C ARG A 29 -25.37 15.93 1.10
N PHE A 30 -24.27 15.28 0.71
CA PHE A 30 -22.94 15.60 1.23
C PHE A 30 -22.68 17.12 1.18
N THR A 31 -22.45 17.72 2.34
CA THR A 31 -22.19 19.16 2.49
C THR A 31 -20.84 19.46 3.16
N GLY A 32 -20.00 18.43 3.32
CA GLY A 32 -18.70 18.51 3.96
C GLY A 32 -17.66 19.26 3.10
N VAL A 33 -16.46 19.38 3.65
CA VAL A 33 -15.34 20.08 3.00
C VAL A 33 -14.46 19.04 2.32
N PHE A 34 -14.50 19.01 0.99
CA PHE A 34 -13.50 18.27 0.20
C PHE A 34 -12.29 19.17 -0.03
N THR A 35 -11.10 18.70 0.35
CA THR A 35 -9.87 19.48 0.22
C THR A 35 -9.13 19.24 -1.10
N GLY A 36 -9.47 18.19 -1.83
CA GLY A 36 -8.91 17.83 -3.15
C GLY A 36 -9.28 18.76 -4.32
N GLY A 37 -9.99 19.86 -4.08
CA GLY A 37 -10.35 20.85 -5.10
C GLY A 37 -11.86 21.07 -5.24
N ALA A 38 -12.35 21.25 -6.46
CA ALA A 38 -13.79 21.27 -6.70
C ALA A 38 -14.35 19.85 -6.52
N LEU A 39 -15.44 19.71 -5.77
CA LEU A 39 -16.14 18.43 -5.62
C LEU A 39 -16.38 17.80 -7.00
N PRO A 40 -15.83 16.59 -7.28
CA PRO A 40 -16.08 15.88 -8.53
C PRO A 40 -17.58 15.61 -8.69
N ASN A 41 -18.28 15.42 -7.56
CA ASN A 41 -19.69 15.11 -7.46
C ASN A 41 -20.39 15.94 -6.36
N PRO A 42 -21.11 17.04 -6.68
CA PRO A 42 -21.81 17.86 -5.68
C PRO A 42 -23.02 17.14 -5.06
N PRO A 43 -23.52 17.60 -3.90
CA PRO A 43 -24.73 17.07 -3.29
C PRO A 43 -25.89 16.98 -4.30
N GLY A 44 -26.50 15.80 -4.36
CA GLY A 44 -27.57 15.43 -5.29
C GLY A 44 -27.15 14.44 -6.36
N ASP A 45 -25.92 13.94 -6.36
CA ASP A 45 -25.46 13.01 -7.39
C ASP A 45 -25.98 11.58 -7.18
N PRO A 46 -26.33 10.87 -8.29
CA PRO A 46 -26.86 9.52 -8.21
C PRO A 46 -25.82 8.49 -7.80
N THR A 47 -26.28 7.41 -7.16
CA THR A 47 -25.53 6.17 -6.95
C THR A 47 -26.00 5.07 -7.91
N ASP A 48 -25.27 3.94 -8.00
CA ASP A 48 -25.65 2.81 -8.85
C ASP A 48 -26.60 1.83 -8.12
N PRO A 49 -27.89 1.76 -8.49
CA PRO A 49 -28.87 0.90 -7.81
C PRO A 49 -28.67 -0.61 -7.97
N LEU A 50 -27.59 -1.03 -8.63
CA LEU A 50 -27.18 -2.44 -8.76
C LEU A 50 -25.89 -2.73 -7.99
N ASP A 51 -25.29 -1.73 -7.37
CA ASP A 51 -24.06 -1.83 -6.61
C ASP A 51 -24.19 -1.13 -5.26
N LYS A 52 -24.22 -1.94 -4.21
CA LYS A 52 -24.40 -1.51 -2.82
C LYS A 52 -23.32 -0.53 -2.30
N ASP A 53 -22.25 -0.33 -3.06
CA ASP A 53 -20.99 0.34 -2.71
C ASP A 53 -20.46 0.98 -4.00
N THR A 54 -21.02 2.12 -4.36
CA THR A 54 -20.90 2.72 -5.70
C THR A 54 -19.47 3.13 -6.07
N ASP A 55 -18.67 3.57 -5.10
CA ASP A 55 -17.25 3.92 -5.30
C ASP A 55 -16.27 2.83 -4.89
N GLY A 56 -16.75 1.76 -4.23
CA GLY A 56 -15.99 0.54 -3.98
C GLY A 56 -15.03 0.65 -2.79
N ASP A 57 -15.29 1.57 -1.87
CA ASP A 57 -14.44 1.87 -0.72
C ASP A 57 -14.68 0.92 0.48
N GLY A 58 -15.75 0.11 0.39
CA GLY A 58 -16.13 -0.91 1.37
C GLY A 58 -17.20 -0.48 2.37
N LEU A 59 -17.69 0.76 2.31
CA LEU A 59 -18.94 1.20 2.91
C LEU A 59 -20.09 0.89 1.96
N SER A 60 -21.31 1.21 2.37
CA SER A 60 -22.46 1.09 1.46
C SER A 60 -23.06 2.46 1.26
N ASP A 61 -23.65 2.71 0.10
CA ASP A 61 -24.18 4.03 -0.23
C ASP A 61 -25.13 4.55 0.87
N LYS A 62 -25.98 3.65 1.38
CA LYS A 62 -26.88 3.94 2.50
C LYS A 62 -26.16 4.35 3.79
N PHE A 63 -25.04 3.69 4.11
CA PHE A 63 -24.24 3.94 5.31
C PHE A 63 -23.55 5.29 5.20
N GLU A 64 -22.98 5.59 4.06
CA GLU A 64 -22.26 6.83 3.80
C GLU A 64 -23.21 8.04 3.90
N ILE A 65 -24.38 7.95 3.26
CA ILE A 65 -25.42 8.98 3.36
C ILE A 65 -25.88 9.21 4.82
N ASP A 66 -25.91 8.16 5.65
CA ASP A 66 -26.28 8.28 7.07
C ASP A 66 -25.16 8.87 7.94
N ASN A 67 -23.90 8.72 7.53
CA ASN A 67 -22.72 9.24 8.24
C ASN A 67 -22.18 10.55 7.62
N ASP A 68 -22.92 11.12 6.67
CA ASP A 68 -22.59 12.36 5.96
C ASP A 68 -21.23 12.28 5.20
N THR A 69 -20.85 11.09 4.69
CA THR A 69 -19.83 10.92 3.65
C THR A 69 -20.46 10.88 2.24
N ASN A 70 -19.66 10.85 1.17
CA ASN A 70 -20.13 10.92 -0.20
C ASN A 70 -19.99 9.56 -0.92
N PRO A 71 -21.10 8.85 -1.20
CA PRO A 71 -21.12 7.50 -1.81
C PRO A 71 -20.68 7.42 -3.27
N ALA A 72 -20.00 8.44 -3.76
CA ALA A 72 -19.47 8.49 -5.10
C ALA A 72 -18.00 8.95 -5.10
N LEU A 73 -17.38 8.99 -3.92
CA LEU A 73 -16.01 9.38 -3.67
C LEU A 73 -15.45 8.43 -2.59
N ALA A 74 -14.59 7.51 -3.00
CA ALA A 74 -13.96 6.60 -2.06
C ALA A 74 -13.23 7.32 -0.91
N ASP A 75 -12.75 8.55 -1.13
CA ASP A 75 -12.15 9.44 -0.14
C ASP A 75 -12.93 10.77 -0.12
N THR A 76 -13.81 10.94 0.89
CA THR A 76 -14.76 12.04 0.98
C THR A 76 -14.12 13.39 1.28
N ASP A 77 -13.03 13.42 2.04
CA ASP A 77 -12.39 14.66 2.49
C ASP A 77 -11.12 15.02 1.71
N GLY A 78 -10.62 14.09 0.91
CA GLY A 78 -9.44 14.23 0.07
C GLY A 78 -8.12 14.07 0.85
N GLY A 79 -8.18 13.44 2.03
CA GLY A 79 -7.03 13.15 2.91
C GLY A 79 -6.15 12.00 2.42
N GLY A 80 -6.55 11.30 1.36
CA GLY A 80 -5.82 10.19 0.76
C GLY A 80 -6.07 8.83 1.42
N VAL A 81 -7.11 8.72 2.23
CA VAL A 81 -7.57 7.49 2.88
C VAL A 81 -9.03 7.28 2.50
N ASP A 82 -9.36 6.10 2.00
CA ASP A 82 -10.75 5.79 1.65
C ASP A 82 -11.64 5.76 2.92
N ASP A 83 -12.89 6.21 2.84
CA ASP A 83 -13.78 6.41 4.01
C ASP A 83 -14.01 5.11 4.78
N GLY A 84 -14.13 3.98 4.08
CA GLY A 84 -14.22 2.64 4.68
C GLY A 84 -13.01 2.25 5.53
N GLY A 85 -11.87 2.90 5.29
CA GLY A 85 -10.63 2.80 6.03
C GLY A 85 -10.30 4.02 6.90
N ASP A 86 -11.13 5.05 6.90
CA ASP A 86 -10.88 6.27 7.68
C ASP A 86 -11.73 6.29 8.96
N PRO A 87 -11.14 6.31 10.17
CA PRO A 87 -11.90 6.53 11.40
C PRO A 87 -12.46 7.97 11.54
N GLU A 88 -11.94 8.92 10.76
CA GLU A 88 -12.29 10.32 10.69
C GLU A 88 -12.49 10.77 9.22
N PRO A 89 -13.44 10.16 8.45
CA PRO A 89 -13.61 10.32 6.98
C PRO A 89 -14.07 11.73 6.52
N LEU A 90 -14.06 12.68 7.44
CA LEU A 90 -14.42 14.09 7.23
C LEU A 90 -13.31 15.03 7.72
N ASP A 91 -12.20 14.48 8.23
CA ASP A 91 -11.01 15.21 8.63
C ASP A 91 -9.87 14.95 7.63
N PRO A 92 -9.61 15.87 6.69
CA PRO A 92 -8.55 15.73 5.69
C PRO A 92 -7.14 15.76 6.31
N GLY A 93 -7.03 16.01 7.62
CA GLY A 93 -5.79 15.87 8.38
C GLY A 93 -5.52 14.46 8.90
N PHE A 94 -6.46 13.52 8.72
CA PHE A 94 -6.25 12.12 9.06
C PHE A 94 -5.31 11.48 8.02
N GLU A 95 -4.05 11.39 8.40
CA GLU A 95 -3.05 10.73 7.58
C GLU A 95 -2.94 9.27 8.04
N CYS A 96 -3.11 8.34 7.11
CA CYS A 96 -2.83 6.93 7.34
C CYS A 96 -1.31 6.68 7.38
N THR A 97 -0.64 7.25 8.38
CA THR A 97 0.80 7.09 8.54
C THR A 97 1.10 5.70 9.09
N THR A 98 1.87 4.93 8.34
CA THR A 98 2.42 3.69 8.85
C THR A 98 3.57 3.99 9.82
N PRO A 99 3.57 3.40 11.03
CA PRO A 99 4.71 3.48 11.94
C PRO A 99 5.90 2.64 11.44
N THR A 100 5.70 1.81 10.41
CA THR A 100 6.77 1.04 9.78
C THR A 100 7.80 1.96 9.11
N GLN A 101 9.06 1.87 9.51
CA GLN A 101 10.17 2.57 8.86
C GLN A 101 11.04 1.58 8.10
N ILE A 102 11.00 1.68 6.77
CA ILE A 102 11.85 0.90 5.88
C ILE A 102 13.24 1.54 5.85
N ILE A 103 14.26 0.79 6.27
CA ILE A 103 15.67 1.23 6.20
C ILE A 103 16.31 0.65 4.94
N VAL A 104 16.09 -0.64 4.70
CA VAL A 104 16.54 -1.37 3.51
C VAL A 104 15.40 -2.26 3.01
N GLY A 105 15.23 -2.34 1.70
CA GLY A 105 14.22 -3.21 1.09
C GLY A 105 12.87 -2.52 0.89
N GLU A 106 11.81 -3.30 1.00
CA GLU A 106 10.43 -2.88 0.79
C GLU A 106 9.45 -3.79 1.52
N VAL A 107 8.21 -3.33 1.62
CA VAL A 107 7.06 -4.13 2.05
C VAL A 107 6.21 -4.40 0.82
N ILE A 108 5.89 -5.67 0.60
CA ILE A 108 5.10 -6.14 -0.53
C ILE A 108 3.73 -6.54 0.00
N GLU A 109 2.67 -5.94 -0.56
CA GLU A 109 1.35 -6.55 -0.54
C GLU A 109 1.25 -7.53 -1.72
N PHE A 110 0.81 -8.75 -1.45
CA PHE A 110 0.55 -9.73 -2.51
C PHE A 110 -0.85 -10.33 -2.43
N THR A 111 -1.49 -10.38 -3.59
CA THR A 111 -2.81 -10.98 -3.82
C THR A 111 -2.72 -12.20 -4.74
N SER A 112 -1.54 -12.44 -5.31
CA SER A 112 -1.26 -13.56 -6.20
C SER A 112 0.18 -14.07 -6.01
N PRO A 113 0.49 -15.30 -6.43
CA PRO A 113 1.87 -15.76 -6.56
C PRO A 113 2.74 -14.93 -7.51
N ASP A 114 2.13 -14.19 -8.43
CA ASP A 114 2.83 -13.40 -9.44
C ASP A 114 3.43 -12.11 -8.84
N ASP A 115 2.85 -11.61 -7.74
CA ASP A 115 3.37 -10.46 -6.98
C ASP A 115 4.72 -10.76 -6.30
N LEU A 116 5.02 -12.04 -6.03
CA LEU A 116 6.26 -12.48 -5.37
C LEU A 116 7.45 -12.64 -6.32
N LEU A 117 7.25 -12.42 -7.63
CA LEU A 117 8.27 -12.51 -8.66
C LEU A 117 9.10 -13.82 -8.59
N LEU A 118 8.39 -14.93 -8.44
CA LEU A 118 8.97 -16.27 -8.40
C LEU A 118 9.62 -16.64 -9.74
N ASP A 119 10.96 -16.72 -9.76
CA ASP A 119 11.74 -17.14 -10.92
C ASP A 119 12.48 -18.44 -10.60
N PRO A 120 12.07 -19.59 -11.17
CA PRO A 120 12.74 -20.88 -10.97
C PRO A 120 14.22 -20.89 -11.36
N ALA A 121 14.66 -19.99 -12.24
CA ALA A 121 16.07 -19.88 -12.63
C ALA A 121 16.93 -19.14 -11.58
N LEU A 122 16.31 -18.32 -10.74
CA LEU A 122 16.97 -17.56 -9.67
C LEU A 122 16.72 -18.14 -8.28
N ALA A 123 15.72 -18.99 -8.13
CA ALA A 123 15.36 -19.64 -6.88
C ALA A 123 16.55 -20.43 -6.30
N VAL A 124 16.92 -20.08 -5.07
CA VAL A 124 17.93 -20.78 -4.27
C VAL A 124 17.23 -21.75 -3.33
N ILE A 125 16.23 -21.27 -2.58
CA ILE A 125 15.35 -22.08 -1.74
C ILE A 125 14.10 -21.25 -1.38
N ALA A 126 12.94 -21.90 -1.35
CA ALA A 126 11.74 -21.37 -0.72
C ALA A 126 11.26 -22.34 0.36
N VAL A 127 10.71 -21.82 1.45
CA VAL A 127 10.36 -22.59 2.65
C VAL A 127 8.91 -22.35 3.04
N ASP A 128 8.17 -23.43 3.21
CA ASP A 128 6.86 -23.48 3.87
C ASP A 128 7.09 -23.69 5.38
N VAL A 129 6.98 -22.60 6.14
CA VAL A 129 7.34 -22.57 7.55
C VAL A 129 6.27 -23.27 8.39
N PHE A 130 6.72 -24.23 9.19
CA PHE A 130 5.87 -25.22 9.85
C PHE A 130 4.99 -26.02 8.88
N GLY A 131 5.40 -26.14 7.62
CA GLY A 131 4.75 -26.97 6.60
C GLY A 131 4.86 -28.48 6.88
N ASP A 132 4.01 -29.26 6.24
CA ASP A 132 4.02 -30.73 6.28
C ASP A 132 4.46 -31.39 4.97
N VAL A 133 4.15 -30.77 3.83
CA VAL A 133 4.50 -31.25 2.49
C VAL A 133 4.97 -30.10 1.62
N ASP A 134 5.92 -30.41 0.74
CA ASP A 134 6.41 -29.47 -0.27
C ASP A 134 5.28 -29.03 -1.21
N LYS A 135 5.32 -27.77 -1.63
CA LYS A 135 4.29 -27.14 -2.48
C LYS A 135 4.93 -26.43 -3.65
N GLU A 136 4.36 -26.60 -4.84
CA GLU A 136 4.84 -25.94 -6.05
C GLU A 136 4.09 -24.62 -6.26
N VAL A 137 4.82 -23.52 -6.38
CA VAL A 137 4.25 -22.19 -6.62
C VAL A 137 5.06 -21.51 -7.73
N ASN A 138 4.44 -21.26 -8.87
CA ASN A 138 5.06 -20.67 -10.06
C ASN A 138 6.37 -21.36 -10.49
N GLY A 139 6.44 -22.68 -10.32
CA GLY A 139 7.60 -23.51 -10.64
C GLY A 139 8.73 -23.46 -9.60
N VAL A 140 8.52 -22.79 -8.46
CA VAL A 140 9.40 -22.82 -7.30
C VAL A 140 8.81 -23.75 -6.24
N THR A 141 9.61 -24.71 -5.79
CA THR A 141 9.23 -25.62 -4.70
C THR A 141 9.41 -24.94 -3.34
N PHE A 142 8.31 -24.68 -2.64
CA PHE A 142 8.31 -24.34 -1.22
C PHE A 142 8.49 -25.61 -0.40
N ARG A 143 9.67 -25.77 0.20
CA ARG A 143 10.04 -26.94 0.99
C ARG A 143 9.48 -26.84 2.40
N ALA A 144 8.78 -27.88 2.85
CA ALA A 144 8.26 -27.91 4.21
C ALA A 144 9.40 -28.03 5.23
N ASP A 145 9.50 -27.09 6.18
CA ASP A 145 10.51 -27.14 7.25
C ASP A 145 10.18 -28.16 8.37
N GLY A 146 9.02 -28.82 8.24
CA GLY A 146 8.56 -29.92 9.08
C GLY A 146 7.76 -29.49 10.32
N ARG A 147 7.08 -30.47 10.93
CA ARG A 147 6.21 -30.24 12.10
C ARG A 147 6.94 -30.36 13.44
N THR A 148 8.26 -30.17 13.46
CA THR A 148 9.05 -30.24 14.70
C THR A 148 8.83 -28.97 15.55
N PRO A 149 8.43 -29.13 16.84
CA PRO A 149 8.32 -27.99 17.76
C PRO A 149 9.67 -27.32 18.01
N GLY A 150 9.68 -26.00 18.18
CA GLY A 150 10.90 -25.25 18.51
C GLY A 150 11.78 -24.88 17.31
N MET A 151 11.85 -25.74 16.29
CA MET A 151 12.75 -25.56 15.14
C MET A 151 12.25 -26.33 13.91
N GLY A 152 12.45 -25.76 12.72
CA GLY A 152 12.25 -26.40 11.43
C GLY A 152 13.46 -26.23 10.53
N THR A 153 13.67 -27.17 9.60
CA THR A 153 14.79 -27.14 8.66
C THR A 153 14.34 -27.56 7.26
N ALA A 154 14.70 -26.79 6.25
CA ALA A 154 14.52 -27.14 4.84
C ALA A 154 15.87 -27.05 4.10
N GLU A 155 16.10 -27.97 3.15
CA GLU A 155 17.37 -28.08 2.43
C GLU A 155 17.14 -28.12 0.91
N GLU A 156 17.92 -27.34 0.15
CA GLU A 156 17.99 -27.38 -1.31
C GLU A 156 19.46 -27.34 -1.74
N GLY A 157 19.96 -28.44 -2.31
CA GLY A 157 21.36 -28.54 -2.69
C GLY A 157 22.28 -28.32 -1.47
N PRO A 158 23.21 -27.34 -1.52
CA PRO A 158 24.09 -27.01 -0.40
C PRO A 158 23.47 -26.08 0.64
N VAL A 159 22.28 -25.52 0.37
CA VAL A 159 21.66 -24.48 1.19
C VAL A 159 20.71 -25.10 2.20
N THR A 160 20.82 -24.65 3.44
CA THR A 160 19.92 -25.02 4.53
C THR A 160 19.28 -23.76 5.10
N VAL A 161 17.97 -23.78 5.25
CA VAL A 161 17.23 -22.74 5.99
C VAL A 161 16.70 -23.36 7.28
N THR A 162 17.10 -22.78 8.40
CA THR A 162 16.61 -23.16 9.73
C THR A 162 15.73 -22.05 10.29
N THR A 163 14.49 -22.38 10.62
CA THR A 163 13.58 -21.47 11.32
C THR A 163 13.47 -21.88 12.78
N THR A 164 13.61 -20.93 13.72
CA THR A 164 13.55 -21.22 15.15
C THR A 164 12.50 -20.35 15.83
N ALA A 165 11.54 -21.02 16.48
CA ALA A 165 10.54 -20.41 17.33
C ALA A 165 9.94 -21.45 18.28
N PRO A 166 9.73 -21.13 19.58
CA PRO A 166 9.21 -22.09 20.55
C PRO A 166 7.74 -22.45 20.32
N ASN A 167 6.99 -21.61 19.60
CA ASN A 167 5.57 -21.82 19.35
C ASN A 167 5.28 -21.94 17.85
N GLN A 168 4.25 -22.72 17.54
CA GLN A 168 3.80 -22.98 16.20
C GLN A 168 2.32 -23.34 16.21
N ILE A 169 1.59 -22.92 15.18
CA ILE A 169 0.15 -23.17 15.07
C ILE A 169 -0.14 -23.62 13.64
N PRO A 170 -0.65 -24.86 13.44
CA PRO A 170 -1.09 -25.30 12.13
C PRO A 170 -2.44 -24.64 11.79
N ASN A 171 -2.61 -24.20 10.55
CA ASN A 171 -3.86 -23.56 10.08
C ASN A 171 -4.28 -22.39 10.99
N TRP A 172 -3.32 -21.56 11.36
CA TRP A 172 -3.52 -20.31 12.11
C TRP A 172 -4.50 -19.39 11.38
N ALA A 173 -4.25 -19.18 10.09
CA ALA A 173 -5.08 -18.39 9.21
C ALA A 173 -5.91 -19.30 8.30
N ALA A 174 -7.10 -18.83 7.94
CA ALA A 174 -7.77 -19.37 6.76
C ALA A 174 -6.87 -19.10 5.54
N PRO A 175 -6.71 -20.06 4.61
CA PRO A 175 -5.94 -19.83 3.38
C PRO A 175 -6.48 -18.61 2.64
N PRO A 176 -5.63 -17.61 2.31
CA PRO A 176 -6.05 -16.44 1.55
C PRO A 176 -6.61 -16.82 0.18
N ALA A 177 -7.57 -16.03 -0.30
CA ALA A 177 -8.19 -16.22 -1.62
C ALA A 177 -7.32 -15.63 -2.74
N PHE A 178 -6.08 -16.09 -2.86
CA PHE A 178 -5.17 -15.61 -3.91
C PHE A 178 -5.69 -15.92 -5.31
N SER A 179 -5.44 -15.01 -6.25
CA SER A 179 -5.72 -15.17 -7.68
C SER A 179 -4.41 -15.42 -8.45
N GLY A 180 -4.51 -15.60 -9.77
CA GLY A 180 -3.33 -15.70 -10.66
C GLY A 180 -2.48 -16.96 -10.48
N GLY A 181 -1.24 -16.89 -10.97
CA GLY A 181 -0.27 -17.98 -10.92
C GLY A 181 -0.53 -19.14 -11.89
N GLN A 182 0.46 -20.04 -11.99
CA GLN A 182 0.39 -21.21 -12.88
C GLN A 182 -0.26 -22.42 -12.21
N GLY A 183 -1.30 -23.00 -12.82
CA GLY A 183 -1.92 -24.23 -12.31
C GLY A 183 -2.44 -24.07 -10.88
N ASP A 184 -1.98 -24.92 -9.96
CA ASP A 184 -2.43 -24.92 -8.56
C ASP A 184 -1.68 -23.90 -7.66
N SER A 185 -0.85 -23.02 -8.25
CA SER A 185 0.07 -22.13 -7.52
C SER A 185 -0.63 -21.23 -6.50
N ALA A 186 -1.76 -20.61 -6.85
CA ALA A 186 -2.50 -19.75 -5.92
C ALA A 186 -2.99 -20.54 -4.70
N SER A 187 -3.55 -21.74 -4.92
CA SER A 187 -4.01 -22.61 -3.84
C SER A 187 -2.86 -23.14 -2.98
N ASN A 188 -1.72 -23.45 -3.61
CA ASN A 188 -0.53 -23.91 -2.90
C ASN A 188 0.07 -22.79 -2.04
N LEU A 189 0.21 -21.58 -2.58
CA LEU A 189 0.67 -20.43 -1.81
C LEU A 189 -0.30 -20.10 -0.67
N ALA A 190 -1.61 -20.19 -0.89
CA ALA A 190 -2.60 -19.99 0.16
C ALA A 190 -2.43 -20.97 1.33
N GLN A 191 -2.01 -22.22 1.05
CA GLN A 191 -1.70 -23.20 2.08
C GLN A 191 -0.37 -22.92 2.79
N VAL A 192 0.66 -22.43 2.08
CA VAL A 192 1.91 -21.94 2.71
C VAL A 192 1.57 -20.84 3.73
N MET A 193 0.64 -19.94 3.38
CA MET A 193 0.26 -18.81 4.23
C MET A 193 -0.64 -19.18 5.43
N ALA A 194 -0.97 -20.46 5.63
CA ALA A 194 -1.94 -20.89 6.65
C ALA A 194 -1.31 -21.23 8.01
N SER A 195 -0.10 -21.80 8.04
CA SER A 195 0.57 -22.23 9.28
C SER A 195 1.64 -21.21 9.69
N ILE A 196 1.89 -21.08 10.99
CA ILE A 196 2.91 -20.14 11.48
C ILE A 196 3.88 -20.78 12.47
N ARG A 197 5.10 -20.24 12.48
CA ARG A 197 5.96 -20.19 13.67
C ARG A 197 5.85 -18.80 14.29
N TRP A 198 5.87 -18.73 15.62
CA TRP A 198 5.79 -17.46 16.34
C TRP A 198 6.48 -17.50 17.70
N ASN A 199 6.79 -16.34 18.26
CA ASN A 199 7.35 -16.24 19.60
C ASN A 199 6.71 -15.11 20.40
N ALA A 200 6.67 -15.27 21.72
CA ALA A 200 6.16 -14.24 22.60
C ALA A 200 7.20 -13.13 22.75
N ALA A 201 6.81 -11.89 22.45
CA ALA A 201 7.60 -10.70 22.71
C ALA A 201 8.13 -10.69 24.16
N PRO A 202 9.39 -10.31 24.40
CA PRO A 202 10.33 -9.70 23.46
C PRO A 202 11.18 -10.70 22.68
N ASN A 203 10.83 -11.99 22.65
CA ASN A 203 11.71 -13.03 22.10
C ASN A 203 11.56 -13.17 20.57
N PRO A 204 12.62 -13.55 19.84
CA PRO A 204 12.62 -13.53 18.39
C PRO A 204 12.02 -14.79 17.74
N VAL A 205 11.59 -14.65 16.49
CA VAL A 205 11.59 -15.73 15.49
C VAL A 205 12.83 -15.53 14.63
N THR A 206 13.68 -16.56 14.52
CA THR A 206 14.94 -16.44 13.76
C THR A 206 14.91 -17.31 12.50
N VAL A 207 15.56 -16.83 11.45
CA VAL A 207 15.82 -17.56 10.21
C VAL A 207 17.32 -17.53 9.98
N LEU A 208 17.93 -18.71 9.92
CA LEU A 208 19.34 -18.88 9.59
C LEU A 208 19.43 -19.54 8.22
N VAL A 209 20.06 -18.86 7.25
CA VAL A 209 20.33 -19.41 5.92
C VAL A 209 21.82 -19.70 5.83
N GLU A 210 22.18 -20.96 5.60
CA GLU A 210 23.56 -21.43 5.52
C GLU A 210 23.83 -22.05 4.14
N GLY A 211 25.10 -22.08 3.74
CA GLY A 211 25.52 -22.74 2.50
C GLY A 211 25.35 -21.90 1.23
N LEU A 212 25.11 -20.59 1.39
CA LEU A 212 25.13 -19.63 0.29
C LEU A 212 26.55 -19.42 -0.24
N ASN A 213 26.67 -18.84 -1.43
CA ASN A 213 27.97 -18.39 -1.91
C ASN A 213 28.42 -17.18 -1.07
N PRO A 214 29.64 -17.20 -0.51
CA PRO A 214 30.13 -16.08 0.30
C PRO A 214 30.19 -14.75 -0.46
N ASN A 215 29.75 -13.67 0.18
CA ASN A 215 29.76 -12.30 -0.36
C ASN A 215 28.98 -12.11 -1.67
N GLU A 216 28.01 -12.98 -1.95
CA GLU A 216 27.03 -12.78 -3.04
C GLU A 216 25.73 -12.16 -2.49
N ASP A 217 25.05 -11.41 -3.35
CA ASP A 217 23.78 -10.78 -3.03
C ASP A 217 22.59 -11.71 -3.31
N TYR A 218 21.67 -11.75 -2.35
CA TYR A 218 20.45 -12.54 -2.42
C TYR A 218 19.23 -11.67 -2.15
N HIS A 219 18.18 -11.88 -2.94
CA HIS A 219 16.87 -11.30 -2.67
C HIS A 219 16.15 -12.21 -1.67
N VAL A 220 15.82 -11.65 -0.51
CA VAL A 220 15.17 -12.33 0.61
C VAL A 220 13.76 -11.80 0.74
N GLN A 221 12.78 -12.70 0.86
CA GLN A 221 11.40 -12.35 1.21
C GLN A 221 10.94 -13.15 2.43
N LEU A 222 10.30 -12.47 3.39
CA LEU A 222 9.71 -13.05 4.59
C LEU A 222 8.20 -12.87 4.53
N LEU A 223 7.46 -13.98 4.40
CA LEU A 223 6.02 -13.95 4.17
C LEU A 223 5.26 -14.00 5.50
N VAL A 224 4.25 -13.13 5.63
CA VAL A 224 3.39 -13.02 6.82
C VAL A 224 1.90 -12.91 6.48
N ASN A 225 1.06 -13.41 7.38
CA ASN A 225 -0.40 -13.34 7.27
C ASN A 225 -1.09 -13.48 8.64
N GLU A 226 -1.93 -12.52 9.03
CA GLU A 226 -2.70 -12.61 10.28
C GLU A 226 -4.01 -13.41 10.13
N GLY A 227 -4.48 -13.60 8.90
CA GLY A 227 -5.74 -14.30 8.61
C GLY A 227 -7.00 -13.55 9.03
N ARG A 228 -6.86 -12.31 9.53
CA ARG A 228 -7.93 -11.35 9.83
C ARG A 228 -7.32 -9.98 10.08
N ARG A 229 -8.16 -8.93 10.10
CA ARG A 229 -7.79 -7.59 10.56
C ARG A 229 -7.30 -7.62 12.01
N ARG A 230 -5.98 -7.59 12.18
CA ARG A 230 -5.25 -7.58 13.44
C ARG A 230 -3.82 -7.12 13.14
N VAL A 231 -3.44 -5.98 13.68
CA VAL A 231 -2.08 -5.47 13.54
C VAL A 231 -1.18 -6.04 14.62
N ARG A 232 -0.02 -6.54 14.18
CA ARG A 232 1.18 -6.76 14.99
C ARG A 232 2.33 -5.95 14.43
N SER A 233 3.29 -5.64 15.28
CA SER A 233 4.51 -4.95 14.86
C SER A 233 5.76 -5.57 15.46
N TRP A 234 6.84 -5.62 14.70
CA TRP A 234 8.15 -6.04 15.20
C TRP A 234 9.27 -5.52 14.30
N ASP A 235 10.49 -5.55 14.80
CA ASP A 235 11.69 -5.19 14.05
C ASP A 235 12.25 -6.40 13.31
N ILE A 236 12.83 -6.15 12.14
CA ILE A 236 13.57 -7.15 11.40
C ILE A 236 15.01 -6.67 11.23
N SER A 237 15.97 -7.53 11.57
CA SER A 237 17.37 -7.35 11.23
C SER A 237 17.88 -8.45 10.30
N VAL A 238 18.90 -8.11 9.51
CA VAL A 238 19.67 -9.05 8.70
C VAL A 238 21.15 -8.82 8.99
N ASN A 239 21.89 -9.87 9.35
CA ASN A 239 23.31 -9.82 9.71
C ASN A 239 23.62 -8.74 10.78
N ASP A 240 22.83 -8.73 11.86
CA ASP A 240 22.90 -7.78 12.98
C ASP A 240 22.56 -6.31 12.65
N GLU A 241 22.16 -5.99 11.42
CA GLU A 241 21.74 -4.64 11.03
C GLU A 241 20.21 -4.55 10.95
N LEU A 242 19.63 -3.52 11.59
CA LEU A 242 18.20 -3.23 11.46
C LEU A 242 17.89 -2.85 10.02
N VAL A 243 16.94 -3.56 9.41
CA VAL A 243 16.57 -3.35 7.99
C VAL A 243 15.16 -2.79 7.84
N ILE A 244 14.28 -3.09 8.79
CA ILE A 244 12.97 -2.47 8.91
C ILE A 244 12.58 -2.42 10.39
N ASP A 245 12.08 -1.26 10.78
CA ASP A 245 11.66 -0.93 12.14
C ASP A 245 10.13 -0.91 12.18
N ASN A 246 9.55 -1.51 13.23
CA ASN A 246 8.11 -1.59 13.43
C ASN A 246 7.35 -2.14 12.20
N PHE A 247 7.88 -3.20 11.56
CA PHE A 247 7.21 -3.90 10.45
C PHE A 247 5.83 -4.39 10.89
N SER A 248 4.78 -4.01 10.15
CA SER A 248 3.41 -4.40 10.42
C SER A 248 3.04 -5.72 9.74
N SER A 249 2.31 -6.58 10.46
CA SER A 249 1.71 -7.80 9.90
C SER A 249 0.62 -7.53 8.87
N GLU A 250 0.21 -6.27 8.70
CA GLU A 250 -0.73 -5.80 7.67
C GLU A 250 -0.03 -4.97 6.57
N GLY A 251 1.31 -5.06 6.50
CA GLY A 251 2.09 -4.37 5.48
C GLY A 251 2.21 -2.88 5.76
N LEU A 252 2.01 -2.04 4.75
CA LEU A 252 2.04 -0.58 4.92
C LEU A 252 0.69 -0.01 5.38
N GLY A 253 -0.37 -0.82 5.39
CA GLY A 253 -1.56 -0.55 6.19
C GLY A 253 -1.36 -1.12 7.60
N GLY A 254 -1.97 -0.50 8.60
CA GLY A 254 -1.81 -0.92 9.99
C GLY A 254 -1.22 0.15 10.91
N GLY A 255 -1.39 1.43 10.57
CA GLY A 255 -1.23 2.50 11.56
C GLY A 255 -1.94 2.19 12.89
N PRO A 256 -1.53 2.79 14.02
CA PRO A 256 -2.18 2.58 15.32
C PRO A 256 -3.66 3.01 15.33
N ALA A 257 -4.11 3.73 14.30
CA ALA A 257 -5.50 4.09 14.07
C ALA A 257 -6.27 2.94 13.40
N SER A 258 -7.42 2.57 13.97
CA SER A 258 -8.19 1.36 13.69
C SER A 258 -8.87 1.27 12.31
N GLY A 259 -8.63 2.21 11.39
CA GLY A 259 -9.17 2.21 10.03
C GLY A 259 -8.16 1.87 8.93
N CYS A 260 -6.86 2.10 9.17
CA CYS A 260 -5.76 2.00 8.20
C CYS A 260 -5.42 0.58 7.69
N SER A 261 -6.30 -0.40 7.88
CA SER A 261 -6.02 -1.79 7.55
C SER A 261 -6.27 -2.05 6.06
N ILE A 262 -5.20 -2.33 5.33
CA ILE A 262 -5.29 -2.82 3.95
C ILE A 262 -5.55 -4.34 3.89
N TYR A 263 -5.73 -5.01 5.05
CA TYR A 263 -5.96 -6.45 5.08
C TYR A 263 -7.32 -6.81 4.45
N THR A 264 -7.28 -7.77 3.53
CA THR A 264 -8.44 -8.45 2.96
C THR A 264 -8.29 -9.97 3.13
N GLY A 265 -9.38 -10.72 2.95
CA GLY A 265 -9.29 -12.19 2.90
C GLY A 265 -8.53 -12.73 1.69
N GLY A 266 -8.16 -11.87 0.72
CA GLY A 266 -7.50 -12.21 -0.53
C GLY A 266 -6.03 -11.81 -0.60
N ASN A 267 -5.48 -11.13 0.42
CA ASN A 267 -4.10 -10.64 0.41
C ASN A 267 -3.26 -11.19 1.58
N SER A 268 -1.97 -10.93 1.49
CA SER A 268 -0.96 -11.18 2.52
C SER A 268 0.22 -10.24 2.29
N PHE A 269 1.19 -10.25 3.21
CA PHE A 269 2.27 -9.27 3.20
C PHE A 269 3.63 -9.94 3.28
N ALA A 270 4.63 -9.29 2.73
CA ALA A 270 6.01 -9.72 2.86
C ALA A 270 6.92 -8.54 3.13
N TYR A 271 7.95 -8.77 3.93
CA TYR A 271 9.15 -7.95 3.86
C TYR A 271 10.07 -8.51 2.78
N ALA A 272 10.67 -7.65 1.96
CA ALA A 272 11.58 -8.05 0.90
C ALA A 272 12.81 -7.13 0.81
N GLY A 273 13.98 -7.68 0.50
CA GLY A 273 15.19 -6.88 0.33
C GLY A 273 16.38 -7.67 -0.23
N VAL A 274 17.44 -6.97 -0.62
CA VAL A 274 18.68 -7.57 -1.15
C VAL A 274 19.78 -7.48 -0.10
N PHE A 275 20.34 -8.64 0.26
CA PHE A 275 21.36 -8.75 1.30
C PHE A 275 22.54 -9.57 0.83
N THR A 276 23.74 -9.14 1.21
CA THR A 276 24.98 -9.85 0.93
C THR A 276 25.19 -10.96 1.97
N ALA A 277 25.37 -12.20 1.53
CA ALA A 277 25.76 -13.28 2.42
C ALA A 277 27.14 -13.03 3.04
N SER A 278 27.34 -13.42 4.30
CA SER A 278 28.61 -13.27 4.99
C SER A 278 29.77 -13.99 4.29
N GLY A 279 31.00 -13.77 4.78
CA GLY A 279 32.18 -14.49 4.29
C GLY A 279 32.12 -16.01 4.47
N ASP A 280 31.20 -16.50 5.31
CA ASP A 280 30.94 -17.92 5.55
C ASP A 280 29.71 -18.43 4.77
N GLY A 281 29.08 -17.60 3.93
CA GLY A 281 27.91 -17.97 3.16
C GLY A 281 26.64 -18.05 4.00
N ILE A 282 26.51 -17.14 4.98
CA ILE A 282 25.40 -17.12 5.94
C ILE A 282 24.61 -15.82 5.81
N LEU A 283 23.28 -15.92 5.92
CA LEU A 283 22.39 -14.82 6.28
C LEU A 283 21.70 -15.16 7.60
N GLU A 284 21.84 -14.28 8.59
CA GLU A 284 21.13 -14.38 9.86
C GLU A 284 20.04 -13.33 9.91
N ILE A 285 18.78 -13.75 10.09
CA ILE A 285 17.61 -12.88 10.08
C ILE A 285 16.88 -13.03 11.41
N ILE A 286 16.60 -11.91 12.07
CA ILE A 286 15.94 -11.88 13.37
C ILE A 286 14.68 -11.03 13.25
N ASN A 287 13.54 -11.60 13.64
CA ASN A 287 12.27 -10.89 13.80
C ASN A 287 12.00 -10.79 15.31
N GLN A 288 11.97 -9.59 15.89
CA GLN A 288 11.89 -9.39 17.34
C GLN A 288 11.15 -8.09 17.70
N GLU A 289 10.48 -8.04 18.86
CA GLU A 289 9.75 -6.84 19.33
C GLU A 289 10.55 -5.53 19.19
N GLN A 290 11.83 -5.55 19.57
CA GLN A 290 12.71 -4.40 19.45
C GLN A 290 14.15 -4.83 19.24
N ILE A 291 14.80 -4.28 18.21
CA ILE A 291 16.21 -4.42 17.90
C ILE A 291 16.88 -3.04 17.90
N GLY A 292 16.24 -2.04 17.29
CA GLY A 292 16.74 -0.67 17.17
C GLY A 292 15.65 0.31 16.74
N GLY A 293 16.00 1.52 16.29
CA GLY A 293 15.00 2.47 15.78
C GLY A 293 14.06 3.05 16.84
N ASP A 294 12.84 3.36 16.42
CA ASP A 294 11.75 3.89 17.21
C ASP A 294 11.19 2.83 18.18
N PRO A 295 10.62 3.25 19.33
CA PRO A 295 10.11 2.30 20.33
C PRO A 295 8.92 1.47 19.78
N PRO A 296 8.64 0.28 20.36
CA PRO A 296 7.52 -0.54 19.93
C PRO A 296 6.20 0.23 20.05
N ILE A 297 5.33 0.09 19.05
CA ILE A 297 4.08 0.84 19.00
C ILE A 297 3.17 0.44 20.18
N ALA A 298 2.86 1.42 21.04
CA ALA A 298 2.06 1.18 22.22
C ALA A 298 0.65 0.66 21.87
N GLY A 299 0.21 -0.39 22.57
CA GLY A 299 -1.13 -0.95 22.39
C GLY A 299 -1.28 -1.95 21.24
N THR A 300 -0.22 -2.21 20.47
CA THR A 300 -0.16 -3.28 19.47
C THR A 300 0.43 -4.56 20.06
N ASP A 301 0.22 -5.70 19.38
CA ASP A 301 0.81 -6.98 19.75
C ASP A 301 2.16 -7.15 19.04
N HIS A 302 3.24 -7.37 19.78
CA HIS A 302 4.60 -7.42 19.23
C HIS A 302 5.15 -8.83 18.99
N ASN A 303 4.29 -9.85 18.99
CA ASN A 303 4.71 -11.23 18.80
C ASN A 303 5.01 -11.51 17.30
N PRO A 304 6.27 -11.68 16.89
CA PRO A 304 6.61 -11.95 15.49
C PRO A 304 6.02 -13.28 15.01
N ILE A 305 5.56 -13.29 13.75
CA ILE A 305 5.02 -14.46 13.06
C ILE A 305 5.74 -14.68 11.74
N LEU A 306 5.79 -15.92 11.26
CA LEU A 306 6.41 -16.27 9.99
C LEU A 306 5.70 -17.46 9.33
N GLN A 307 5.37 -17.32 8.04
CA GLN A 307 4.73 -18.33 7.20
C GLN A 307 5.67 -18.89 6.14
N GLY A 308 6.53 -18.04 5.59
CA GLY A 308 7.36 -18.41 4.45
C GLY A 308 8.66 -17.63 4.39
N VAL A 309 9.66 -18.26 3.79
CA VAL A 309 10.95 -17.64 3.48
C VAL A 309 11.27 -17.94 2.03
N ILE A 310 11.64 -16.92 1.25
CA ILE A 310 12.08 -17.08 -0.14
C ILE A 310 13.48 -16.48 -0.25
N ILE A 311 14.41 -17.26 -0.80
CA ILE A 311 15.77 -16.82 -1.14
C ILE A 311 15.98 -17.01 -2.63
N HIS A 312 16.18 -15.92 -3.35
CA HIS A 312 16.61 -15.91 -4.74
C HIS A 312 18.01 -15.30 -4.85
N ARG A 313 18.72 -15.64 -5.93
CA ARG A 313 19.85 -14.82 -6.37
C ARG A 313 19.35 -13.41 -6.72
N ALA A 314 20.09 -12.38 -6.34
CA ALA A 314 19.68 -11.01 -6.63
C ALA A 314 19.70 -10.74 -8.15
N ALA A 315 18.52 -10.55 -8.75
CA ALA A 315 18.39 -9.89 -10.05
C ALA A 315 18.51 -8.37 -9.85
N GLN A 316 19.18 -7.67 -10.77
CA GLN A 316 19.31 -6.21 -10.72
C GLN A 316 19.09 -5.60 -12.12
N PRO A 317 18.14 -4.66 -12.28
CA PRO A 317 17.14 -4.25 -11.28
C PRO A 317 16.12 -5.37 -10.99
N ILE A 318 15.55 -5.36 -9.78
CA ILE A 318 14.39 -6.22 -9.48
C ILE A 318 13.21 -5.72 -10.32
N PRO A 319 12.54 -6.58 -11.10
CA PRO A 319 11.35 -6.19 -11.85
C PRO A 319 10.22 -5.70 -10.93
N ILE A 320 9.29 -4.93 -11.48
CA ILE A 320 8.03 -4.60 -10.79
C ILE A 320 7.00 -5.66 -11.17
N ALA A 321 6.33 -6.25 -10.17
CA ALA A 321 5.18 -7.10 -10.44
C ALA A 321 4.01 -6.23 -10.92
N LEU A 322 3.61 -6.42 -12.19
CA LEU A 322 2.46 -5.76 -12.78
C LEU A 322 1.33 -6.79 -12.90
N ASN A 323 0.27 -6.59 -12.13
CA ASN A 323 -0.97 -7.33 -12.28
C ASN A 323 -1.84 -6.66 -13.36
N VAL A 324 -2.49 -7.48 -14.17
CA VAL A 324 -3.36 -7.05 -15.27
C VAL A 324 -4.65 -7.85 -15.20
N GLU A 325 -5.72 -7.18 -14.80
CA GLU A 325 -7.04 -7.77 -14.60
C GLU A 325 -8.06 -7.19 -15.57
N SER A 326 -9.10 -7.97 -15.84
CA SER A 326 -10.21 -7.57 -16.69
C SER A 326 -11.40 -7.19 -15.82
N ALA A 327 -11.91 -5.97 -15.97
CA ALA A 327 -13.11 -5.49 -15.28
C ALA A 327 -14.11 -5.01 -16.33
N ASP A 328 -15.05 -5.87 -16.73
CA ASP A 328 -16.00 -5.61 -17.82
C ASP A 328 -15.34 -5.11 -19.12
N ASP A 329 -15.71 -3.92 -19.57
CA ASP A 329 -15.16 -3.24 -20.74
C ASP A 329 -13.80 -2.56 -20.46
N ASN A 330 -13.32 -2.61 -19.22
CA ASN A 330 -12.07 -2.02 -18.75
C ASN A 330 -10.95 -3.06 -18.52
N LEU A 331 -9.74 -2.52 -18.40
CA LEU A 331 -8.54 -3.20 -17.94
C LEU A 331 -8.05 -2.50 -16.67
N VAL A 332 -7.68 -3.28 -15.67
CA VAL A 332 -7.14 -2.80 -14.39
C VAL A 332 -5.68 -3.21 -14.33
N LEU A 333 -4.78 -2.24 -14.22
CA LEU A 333 -3.37 -2.45 -13.98
C LEU A 333 -3.07 -2.11 -12.52
N SER A 334 -2.39 -2.98 -11.80
CA SER A 334 -1.97 -2.67 -10.42
C SER A 334 -0.57 -3.17 -10.12
N TRP A 335 0.16 -2.42 -9.29
CA TRP A 335 1.54 -2.74 -8.91
C TRP A 335 1.88 -2.19 -7.52
N ASN A 336 2.80 -2.86 -6.82
CA ASN A 336 3.32 -2.36 -5.54
C ASN A 336 4.04 -1.03 -5.74
N SER A 337 3.67 -0.04 -4.95
CA SER A 337 4.08 1.36 -5.05
C SER A 337 4.96 1.79 -3.89
N LYS A 338 5.90 2.69 -4.15
CA LYS A 338 6.92 3.13 -3.21
C LYS A 338 6.87 4.64 -3.00
N ALA A 339 6.86 5.05 -1.73
CA ALA A 339 6.89 6.46 -1.37
C ALA A 339 8.08 7.18 -2.04
N GLY A 340 7.84 8.39 -2.55
CA GLY A 340 8.87 9.16 -3.25
C GLY A 340 9.16 8.68 -4.68
N LYS A 341 8.32 7.81 -5.25
CA LYS A 341 8.38 7.43 -6.68
C LYS A 341 7.26 8.07 -7.48
N VAL A 342 7.44 8.05 -8.79
CA VAL A 342 6.39 8.28 -9.79
C VAL A 342 6.51 7.23 -10.88
N TYR A 343 5.40 6.90 -11.53
CA TYR A 343 5.31 5.79 -12.48
C TYR A 343 4.84 6.26 -13.85
N ASP A 344 5.37 5.63 -14.91
CA ASP A 344 4.81 5.72 -16.26
C ASP A 344 4.29 4.35 -16.69
N ILE A 345 3.16 4.32 -17.39
CA ILE A 345 2.68 3.12 -18.08
C ILE A 345 3.06 3.23 -19.55
N LEU A 346 3.95 2.35 -19.98
CA LEU A 346 4.36 2.21 -21.38
C LEU A 346 3.59 1.05 -22.01
N SER A 347 3.31 1.13 -23.31
CA SER A 347 2.69 0.01 -24.03
C SER A 347 3.13 -0.14 -25.47
N SER A 348 3.03 -1.36 -25.99
CA SER A 348 3.31 -1.67 -27.39
C SER A 348 2.42 -2.82 -27.87
N THR A 349 2.21 -2.87 -29.19
CA THR A 349 1.67 -4.05 -29.89
C THR A 349 2.77 -4.84 -30.60
N ASP A 350 4.03 -4.46 -30.39
CA ASP A 350 5.23 -5.10 -30.93
C ASP A 350 6.22 -5.39 -29.79
N LEU A 351 6.42 -6.68 -29.52
CA LEU A 351 7.37 -7.18 -28.53
C LEU A 351 8.83 -7.18 -29.00
N SER A 352 9.10 -6.88 -30.28
CA SER A 352 10.47 -6.87 -30.81
C SER A 352 11.25 -5.61 -30.46
N ALA A 353 10.56 -4.54 -30.09
CA ALA A 353 11.17 -3.29 -29.62
C ALA A 353 11.55 -3.38 -28.13
N GLU A 354 12.67 -2.77 -27.76
CA GLU A 354 13.10 -2.65 -26.37
C GLU A 354 12.03 -1.92 -25.54
N THR A 355 11.64 -2.49 -24.39
CA THR A 355 10.55 -1.98 -23.55
C THR A 355 10.75 -0.53 -23.10
N ALA A 356 12.00 -0.13 -22.85
CA ALA A 356 12.35 1.25 -22.50
C ALA A 356 12.08 2.28 -23.63
N THR A 357 11.82 1.81 -24.86
CA THR A 357 11.50 2.68 -26.01
C THR A 357 10.01 2.71 -26.34
N TRP A 358 9.19 1.94 -25.62
CA TRP A 358 7.75 1.92 -25.84
C TRP A 358 7.12 3.28 -25.49
N PRO A 359 6.14 3.75 -26.26
CA PRO A 359 5.46 5.01 -25.97
C PRO A 359 4.62 4.90 -24.69
N VAL A 360 4.46 6.04 -24.00
CA VAL A 360 3.49 6.21 -22.90
C VAL A 360 2.09 5.88 -23.42
N PHE A 361 1.36 5.07 -22.66
CA PHE A 361 0.00 4.70 -22.97
C PHE A 361 -0.97 5.80 -22.50
N GLU A 362 -1.73 6.37 -23.43
CA GLU A 362 -2.86 7.28 -23.17
C GLU A 362 -2.61 8.44 -22.17
N GLY A 363 -1.37 8.89 -22.04
CA GLY A 363 -1.01 9.99 -21.13
C GLY A 363 -0.80 9.57 -19.67
N LEU A 364 -0.74 8.26 -19.40
CA LEU A 364 -0.40 7.68 -18.09
C LEU A 364 1.11 7.82 -17.81
N GLU A 365 1.57 9.07 -17.66
CA GLU A 365 2.92 9.45 -17.27
C GLU A 365 2.93 10.25 -15.96
N ASN A 366 3.99 10.08 -15.17
CA ASN A 366 4.20 10.75 -13.89
C ASN A 366 3.07 10.52 -12.88
N ILE A 367 2.52 9.30 -12.88
CA ILE A 367 1.52 8.84 -11.90
C ILE A 367 2.18 8.91 -10.52
N PRO A 368 1.63 9.70 -9.58
CA PRO A 368 2.15 9.76 -8.21
C PRO A 368 2.13 8.39 -7.55
N ALA A 369 3.16 8.08 -6.76
CA ALA A 369 3.13 6.89 -5.94
C ALA A 369 1.97 6.96 -4.93
N ALA A 370 1.17 5.90 -4.89
CA ALA A 370 0.17 5.63 -3.85
C ALA A 370 0.50 4.31 -3.14
N PRO A 371 1.50 4.29 -2.23
CA PRO A 371 1.79 3.10 -1.44
C PRO A 371 0.55 2.67 -0.63
N PRO A 372 0.28 1.37 -0.51
CA PRO A 372 1.15 0.26 -0.90
C PRO A 372 1.02 -0.14 -2.37
N ARG A 373 -0.07 0.25 -3.05
CA ARG A 373 -0.40 -0.24 -4.39
C ARG A 373 -1.02 0.85 -5.24
N ASN A 374 -0.42 1.14 -6.39
CA ASN A 374 -1.06 1.95 -7.42
C ASN A 374 -2.00 1.06 -8.25
N THR A 375 -3.13 1.62 -8.64
CA THR A 375 -4.11 1.00 -9.53
C THR A 375 -4.53 1.99 -10.60
N GLU A 376 -4.53 1.57 -11.85
CA GLU A 376 -5.00 2.35 -12.99
C GLU A 376 -6.06 1.57 -13.76
N ILE A 377 -7.19 2.22 -14.00
CA ILE A 377 -8.34 1.62 -14.70
C ILE A 377 -8.56 2.41 -15.99
N PHE A 378 -8.59 1.71 -17.12
CA PHE A 378 -8.87 2.32 -18.40
C PHE A 378 -9.63 1.37 -19.33
N ALA A 379 -10.30 1.93 -20.33
CA ALA A 379 -11.05 1.16 -21.31
C ALA A 379 -10.13 0.16 -22.03
N ARG A 380 -10.60 -1.08 -22.19
CA ARG A 380 -9.82 -2.13 -22.84
C ARG A 380 -9.43 -1.69 -24.27
N PRO A 381 -8.14 -1.70 -24.62
CA PRO A 381 -7.70 -1.39 -25.99
C PRO A 381 -8.34 -2.33 -27.01
N GLY A 382 -8.75 -1.79 -28.15
CA GLY A 382 -9.38 -2.57 -29.24
C GLY A 382 -8.42 -3.44 -30.05
N ASP A 383 -7.12 -3.45 -29.73
CA ASP A 383 -6.13 -4.29 -30.39
C ASP A 383 -6.31 -5.77 -29.99
N GLU A 384 -5.96 -6.71 -30.88
CA GLU A 384 -6.01 -8.14 -30.54
C GLU A 384 -5.05 -8.51 -29.40
N GLN A 385 -3.87 -7.87 -29.37
CA GLN A 385 -2.86 -8.03 -28.33
C GLN A 385 -2.13 -6.71 -28.11
N ARG A 386 -1.92 -6.37 -26.84
CA ARG A 386 -1.11 -5.25 -26.38
C ARG A 386 -0.39 -5.66 -25.09
N TRP A 387 0.83 -5.18 -24.94
CA TRP A 387 1.67 -5.42 -23.77
C TRP A 387 1.92 -4.11 -23.04
N PHE A 388 2.06 -4.21 -21.73
CA PHE A 388 2.25 -3.09 -20.82
C PHE A 388 3.51 -3.27 -19.99
N VAL A 389 4.15 -2.16 -19.65
CA VAL A 389 5.29 -2.09 -18.74
C VAL A 389 5.08 -0.89 -17.83
N VAL A 390 5.28 -1.09 -16.53
CA VAL A 390 5.40 0.02 -15.57
C VAL A 390 6.86 0.42 -15.46
N LEU A 391 7.12 1.70 -15.62
CA LEU A 391 8.44 2.31 -15.41
C LEU A 391 8.41 3.12 -14.12
N GLU A 392 9.18 2.69 -13.12
CA GLU A 392 9.41 3.47 -11.91
C GLU A 392 10.48 4.53 -12.13
N LYS A 393 10.24 5.74 -11.62
CA LYS A 393 11.17 6.86 -11.57
C LYS A 393 11.18 7.46 -10.17
N ASP A 394 12.27 8.13 -9.81
CA ASP A 394 12.27 8.97 -8.62
C ASP A 394 11.30 10.13 -8.82
N ALA A 395 10.46 10.39 -7.82
CA ALA A 395 9.65 11.60 -7.81
C ALA A 395 10.58 12.81 -7.87
N PRO A 396 10.22 13.86 -8.62
CA PRO A 396 10.95 15.11 -8.54
C PRO A 396 10.96 15.57 -7.08
N PRO A 397 12.06 16.17 -6.58
CA PRO A 397 12.11 16.66 -5.22
C PRO A 397 10.93 17.62 -4.98
N PHE A 398 10.17 17.36 -3.92
CA PHE A 398 9.08 18.24 -3.49
C PHE A 398 9.69 19.62 -3.21
N PHE A 399 9.41 20.60 -4.06
CA PHE A 399 9.75 21.99 -3.78
C PHE A 399 8.58 22.59 -3.00
N SER A 400 8.62 22.41 -1.68
CA SER A 400 7.77 23.11 -0.72
C SER A 400 8.59 24.24 -0.12
N GLU A 401 8.17 25.48 -0.34
CA GLU A 401 8.73 26.69 0.26
C GLU A 401 7.54 27.48 0.81
N ASP A 402 7.53 27.69 2.12
CA ASP A 402 6.54 28.54 2.80
C ASP A 402 6.92 30.03 2.74
N PHE A 403 8.09 30.35 2.18
CA PHE A 403 8.73 31.66 2.14
C PHE A 403 9.02 32.24 3.54
N GLU A 404 9.03 31.40 4.58
CA GLU A 404 9.35 31.79 5.95
C GLU A 404 10.85 31.62 6.26
N SER A 405 11.59 30.99 5.35
CA SER A 405 13.03 30.87 5.44
C SER A 405 13.72 32.25 5.35
N GLY A 406 14.75 32.47 6.20
CA GLY A 406 15.52 33.72 6.19
C GLY A 406 14.87 34.92 6.90
N ALA A 407 13.98 34.71 7.86
CA ALA A 407 13.24 35.72 8.67
C ALA A 407 14.03 36.97 9.16
N GLY A 408 15.38 36.95 9.17
CA GLY A 408 16.25 38.09 9.51
C GLY A 408 16.93 38.80 8.33
N GLU A 409 16.81 38.27 7.11
CA GLU A 409 17.38 38.83 5.87
C GLU A 409 16.34 39.60 5.04
N TRP A 410 15.05 39.41 5.33
CA TRP A 410 13.97 40.16 4.70
C TRP A 410 13.97 41.62 5.16
N THR A 411 13.98 42.55 4.19
CA THR A 411 13.81 43.98 4.46
C THR A 411 12.34 44.34 4.26
N GLN A 412 11.64 44.66 5.35
CA GLN A 412 10.25 45.11 5.29
C GLN A 412 10.14 46.45 4.55
N GLY A 413 9.20 46.56 3.63
CA GLY A 413 8.89 47.78 2.89
C GLY A 413 7.50 48.31 3.25
N VAL A 414 7.40 49.61 3.53
CA VAL A 414 6.12 50.31 3.73
C VAL A 414 5.72 50.94 2.38
N ASN A 415 4.54 50.63 1.86
CA ASN A 415 4.06 51.17 0.58
C ASN A 415 3.16 52.41 0.70
N ASP A 416 3.02 52.95 1.90
CA ASP A 416 2.27 54.19 2.17
C ASP A 416 3.13 55.25 2.88
N ALA A 417 2.65 56.49 2.88
CA ALA A 417 3.37 57.62 3.46
C ALA A 417 3.31 57.68 5.00
N ASN A 418 2.52 56.81 5.64
CA ASN A 418 2.15 56.91 7.04
C ASN A 418 2.64 55.74 7.93
N GLY A 419 3.11 54.62 7.35
CA GLY A 419 3.59 53.47 8.11
C GLY A 419 2.49 52.61 8.72
N ASN A 420 1.28 52.57 8.14
CA ASN A 420 0.13 51.93 8.80
C ASN A 420 0.00 50.43 8.53
N THR A 421 0.76 49.87 7.57
CA THR A 421 0.79 48.43 7.29
C THR A 421 2.12 47.84 7.75
N ASN A 422 2.10 47.12 8.87
CA ASN A 422 3.22 46.30 9.32
C ASN A 422 3.07 44.91 8.72
N TRP A 423 4.05 44.51 7.92
CA TRP A 423 4.14 43.16 7.36
C TRP A 423 4.98 42.29 8.30
N GLU A 424 4.48 41.12 8.68
CA GLU A 424 5.21 40.13 9.48
C GLU A 424 5.18 38.76 8.79
N LEU A 425 6.22 37.97 9.03
CA LEU A 425 6.34 36.56 8.61
C LEU A 425 5.41 35.70 9.51
N GLY A 426 4.71 34.71 8.95
CA GLY A 426 3.99 33.70 9.72
C GLY A 426 2.56 33.37 9.27
N THR A 427 2.00 32.34 9.91
CA THR A 427 0.65 31.80 9.63
C THR A 427 -0.45 32.78 10.05
N PRO A 428 -1.39 33.17 9.17
CA PRO A 428 -2.41 34.15 9.53
C PRO A 428 -3.45 33.61 10.50
N SER A 429 -3.80 34.37 11.54
CA SER A 429 -4.90 34.05 12.45
C SER A 429 -6.28 34.56 11.97
N ALA A 430 -6.35 35.19 10.80
CA ALA A 430 -7.57 35.72 10.18
C ALA A 430 -7.47 35.66 8.65
N VAL A 431 -8.61 35.46 7.97
CA VAL A 431 -8.72 35.26 6.52
C VAL A 431 -8.12 36.46 5.78
N GLY A 432 -7.10 36.22 4.96
CA GLY A 432 -6.34 37.25 4.24
C GLY A 432 -7.05 37.79 2.98
N PRO A 433 -6.49 38.84 2.35
CA PRO A 433 -7.07 39.45 1.15
C PRO A 433 -7.08 38.51 -0.06
N VAL A 434 -8.17 38.52 -0.83
CA VAL A 434 -8.37 37.69 -2.04
C VAL A 434 -7.54 38.12 -3.27
N SER A 435 -6.67 39.13 -3.15
CA SER A 435 -5.78 39.59 -4.22
C SER A 435 -4.53 40.26 -3.66
N GLY A 436 -3.38 40.05 -4.30
CA GLY A 436 -2.10 40.65 -3.93
C GLY A 436 -2.03 42.18 -4.06
N ALA A 437 -0.99 42.78 -3.48
CA ALA A 437 -0.73 44.22 -3.61
C ALA A 437 -0.71 44.66 -5.09
N GLY A 438 -1.46 45.73 -5.41
CA GLY A 438 -1.58 46.25 -6.78
C GLY A 438 -2.38 45.36 -7.75
N GLY A 439 -3.12 44.37 -7.25
CA GLY A 439 -3.87 43.42 -8.09
C GLY A 439 -3.01 42.32 -8.69
N SER A 440 -1.82 42.07 -8.12
CA SER A 440 -0.94 40.99 -8.55
C SER A 440 -1.56 39.62 -8.26
N ALA A 441 -1.49 38.71 -9.23
CA ALA A 441 -1.86 37.30 -9.07
C ALA A 441 -0.72 36.44 -8.48
N ASN A 442 0.48 37.01 -8.27
CA ASN A 442 1.69 36.25 -7.95
C ASN A 442 2.38 36.70 -6.64
N CYS A 443 1.77 37.58 -5.86
CA CYS A 443 2.29 38.05 -4.56
C CYS A 443 1.16 37.99 -3.54
N TYR A 444 1.33 37.20 -2.48
CA TYR A 444 0.35 37.09 -1.40
C TYR A 444 0.98 37.53 -0.08
N GLY A 445 0.15 38.03 0.84
CA GLY A 445 0.55 38.36 2.20
C GLY A 445 -0.66 38.87 2.98
N THR A 446 -0.74 38.52 4.26
CA THR A 446 -1.88 38.86 5.12
C THR A 446 -1.57 40.08 5.98
N ASN A 447 -2.44 41.09 5.97
CA ASN A 447 -2.37 42.19 6.92
C ASN A 447 -3.06 41.77 8.23
N LEU A 448 -2.27 41.58 9.29
CA LEU A 448 -2.69 41.06 10.59
C LEU A 448 -3.26 42.12 11.54
N SER A 449 -3.31 43.38 11.11
CA SER A 449 -3.73 44.52 11.93
C SER A 449 -5.03 45.18 11.49
N ASP A 450 -5.66 44.72 10.41
CA ASP A 450 -6.94 45.25 9.94
C ASP A 450 -8.13 44.46 10.52
N ASP A 451 -9.17 45.20 10.93
CA ASP A 451 -10.47 44.63 11.28
C ASP A 451 -11.26 44.47 9.98
N TYR A 452 -11.24 43.25 9.42
CA TYR A 452 -12.06 42.88 8.27
C TYR A 452 -13.51 42.69 8.72
N GLY A 453 -14.14 43.80 9.13
CA GLY A 453 -15.50 43.83 9.62
C GLY A 453 -16.47 43.19 8.62
N PHE A 454 -17.19 42.17 9.11
CA PHE A 454 -18.43 41.69 8.50
C PHE A 454 -19.62 42.57 8.91
#